data_AF-A0A966L0Z5-F1
#
_entry.id   AF-A0A966L0Z5-F1
#
_cell.length_a   1.000
_cell.length_b   1.000
_cell.length_c   1.000
_cell.angle_alpha   90.00
_cell.angle_beta   90.00
_cell.angle_gamma   90.00
#
_symmetry.space_group_name_H-M   'P 1'
#
loop_
_entity.id
_entity.type
_entity.pdbx_description
1 polymer ?
#
loop_
_entity_poly.entity_id
_entity_poly.type
_entity_poly.pdbx_seq_one_letter_code
_entity_poly.pdbx_strand_id
1 'polypeptide(L)'
;VGREIPIITDSVVDVHFGTGAVKVTPAHSAVDFEIAERHDLDVISVINDRSQMINVPQKYTGLTTEQCREELVKDLKEARLILKEEDYENSVGHCQRCGTIVESIISKQWFLKMEPLAKMGIASVENGDIKITPEKWVKVYFDWLKNIRDWCVSRQLWWGHRIPAYYCDDCGETVVSKEPPDKCPKCGSKNIRQDEDVLDTWFSSALWPFATLGWPQKTKELEYYYPTSLLITGYDIIFFWVARMIMSGLYF
;
A
#
# COMPACT_ATOMS: atom_id res chain seq x y z
N VAL A 1 -28.03 -7.46 -11.10
CA VAL A 1 -28.90 -8.56 -10.62
C VAL A 1 -28.99 -9.59 -11.74
N GLY A 2 -28.88 -10.89 -11.44
CA GLY A 2 -28.88 -11.95 -12.45
C GLY A 2 -27.51 -12.31 -13.04
N ARG A 3 -26.42 -11.80 -12.46
CA ARG A 3 -25.06 -12.28 -12.80
C ARG A 3 -24.82 -13.61 -12.08
N GLU A 4 -24.43 -14.63 -12.82
CA GLU A 4 -23.98 -15.90 -12.26
C GLU A 4 -22.56 -15.75 -11.72
N ILE A 5 -22.31 -16.31 -10.54
CA ILE A 5 -21.00 -16.27 -9.86
C ILE A 5 -20.48 -17.71 -9.79
N PRO A 6 -19.24 -17.98 -10.24
CA PRO A 6 -18.67 -19.32 -10.16
C PRO A 6 -18.44 -19.72 -8.70
N ILE A 7 -18.54 -21.02 -8.42
CA ILE A 7 -18.13 -21.62 -7.16
C ILE A 7 -16.74 -22.22 -7.36
N ILE A 8 -15.79 -21.75 -6.57
CA ILE A 8 -14.38 -22.18 -6.60
C ILE A 8 -13.95 -22.71 -5.23
N THR A 9 -12.85 -23.45 -5.22
CA THR A 9 -12.19 -23.92 -3.99
C THR A 9 -10.86 -23.20 -3.81
N ASP A 10 -10.63 -22.63 -2.63
CA ASP A 10 -9.35 -21.98 -2.30
C ASP A 10 -8.92 -22.32 -0.87
N SER A 11 -7.62 -22.51 -0.66
CA SER A 11 -7.06 -22.93 0.63
C SER A 11 -7.16 -21.88 1.74
N VAL A 12 -7.44 -20.62 1.40
CA VAL A 12 -7.59 -19.54 2.39
C VAL A 12 -8.94 -19.60 3.11
N VAL A 13 -9.90 -20.38 2.60
CA VAL A 13 -11.24 -20.50 3.21
C VAL A 13 -11.20 -21.42 4.43
N ASP A 14 -11.61 -20.89 5.58
CA ASP A 14 -11.84 -21.68 6.79
C ASP A 14 -13.23 -22.34 6.74
N VAL A 15 -13.25 -23.66 6.57
CA VAL A 15 -14.48 -24.47 6.52
C VAL A 15 -15.23 -24.52 7.86
N HIS A 16 -14.58 -24.18 8.97
CA HIS A 16 -15.19 -24.15 10.30
C HIS A 16 -15.80 -22.79 10.64
N PHE A 17 -15.52 -21.75 9.85
CA PHE A 17 -16.05 -20.40 10.07
C PHE A 17 -17.33 -20.14 9.26
N GLY A 18 -18.35 -19.58 9.92
CA GLY A 18 -19.62 -19.22 9.28
C GLY A 18 -20.30 -20.42 8.61
N THR A 19 -20.50 -20.34 7.29
CA THR A 19 -21.08 -21.43 6.49
C THR A 19 -20.04 -22.35 5.86
N GLY A 20 -18.75 -22.09 6.06
CA GLY A 20 -17.66 -22.74 5.31
C GLY A 20 -17.52 -22.27 3.86
N ALA A 21 -18.26 -21.22 3.46
CA ALA A 21 -18.14 -20.56 2.16
C ALA A 21 -18.08 -19.05 2.36
N VAL A 22 -17.23 -18.36 1.59
CA VAL A 22 -17.02 -16.92 1.69
C VAL A 22 -17.30 -16.23 0.36
N LYS A 23 -17.85 -15.01 0.41
CA LYS A 23 -17.96 -14.16 -0.77
C LYS A 23 -16.56 -13.69 -1.20
N VAL A 24 -16.31 -13.59 -2.50
CA VAL A 24 -15.04 -13.07 -3.03
C VAL A 24 -15.33 -11.76 -3.76
N THR A 25 -14.75 -10.66 -3.27
CA THR A 25 -14.92 -9.28 -3.74
C THR A 25 -13.55 -8.64 -4.06
N PRO A 26 -12.92 -9.01 -5.20
CA PRO A 26 -11.49 -8.74 -5.45
C PRO A 26 -11.09 -7.27 -5.44
N ALA A 27 -11.99 -6.37 -5.86
CA ALA A 27 -11.68 -4.94 -5.90
C ALA A 27 -11.69 -4.25 -4.52
N HIS A 28 -12.16 -4.94 -3.47
CA HIS A 28 -12.44 -4.36 -2.16
C HIS A 28 -11.88 -5.18 -0.98
N SER A 29 -11.02 -6.17 -1.26
CA SER A 29 -10.32 -6.95 -0.24
C SER A 29 -9.02 -7.47 -0.83
N ALA A 30 -7.90 -7.25 -0.14
CA ALA A 30 -6.60 -7.74 -0.59
C ALA A 30 -6.55 -9.28 -0.64
N VAL A 31 -7.20 -9.96 0.31
CA VAL A 31 -7.30 -11.42 0.33
C VAL A 31 -8.11 -11.91 -0.87
N ASP A 32 -9.21 -11.24 -1.18
CA ASP A 32 -10.08 -11.60 -2.30
C ASP A 32 -9.40 -11.32 -3.64
N PHE A 33 -8.55 -10.27 -3.71
CA PHE A 33 -7.72 -9.97 -4.87
C PHE A 33 -6.72 -11.10 -5.14
N GLU A 34 -6.03 -11.58 -4.12
CA GLU A 34 -5.10 -12.71 -4.25
C GLU A 34 -5.82 -14.01 -4.66
N ILE A 35 -7.05 -14.23 -4.18
CA ILE A 35 -7.91 -15.35 -4.64
C ILE A 35 -8.24 -15.17 -6.13
N ALA A 36 -8.65 -13.96 -6.54
CA ALA A 36 -8.97 -13.69 -7.94
C ALA A 36 -7.79 -13.91 -8.88
N GLU A 37 -6.58 -13.52 -8.48
CA GLU A 37 -5.37 -13.77 -9.28
C GLU A 37 -5.07 -15.27 -9.43
N ARG A 38 -5.31 -16.08 -8.40
CA ARG A 38 -5.09 -17.53 -8.45
C ARG A 38 -6.10 -18.27 -9.34
N HIS A 39 -7.32 -17.75 -9.41
CA HIS A 39 -8.46 -18.42 -10.07
C HIS A 39 -8.97 -17.69 -11.32
N ASP A 40 -8.25 -16.66 -11.78
CA ASP A 40 -8.61 -15.83 -12.95
C ASP A 40 -10.03 -15.25 -12.87
N LEU A 41 -10.38 -14.66 -11.72
CA LEU A 41 -11.70 -14.08 -11.49
C LEU A 41 -11.77 -12.61 -11.92
N ASP A 42 -12.92 -12.21 -12.43
CA ASP A 42 -13.21 -10.81 -12.76
C ASP A 42 -13.06 -9.88 -11.53
N VAL A 43 -12.36 -8.78 -11.75
CA VAL A 43 -12.16 -7.73 -10.77
C VAL A 43 -13.09 -6.56 -11.06
N ILE A 44 -14.16 -6.43 -10.26
CA ILE A 44 -15.18 -5.40 -10.45
C ILE A 44 -15.21 -4.48 -9.24
N SER A 45 -14.92 -3.19 -9.46
CA SER A 45 -15.08 -2.16 -8.45
C SER A 45 -16.52 -1.65 -8.42
N VAL A 46 -17.09 -1.58 -7.22
CA VAL A 46 -18.41 -1.01 -6.93
C VAL A 46 -18.35 0.23 -6.05
N ILE A 47 -17.15 0.68 -5.65
CA ILE A 47 -16.92 1.85 -4.80
C ILE A 47 -15.89 2.75 -5.51
N ASN A 48 -16.18 4.05 -5.63
CA ASN A 48 -15.24 5.03 -6.18
C ASN A 48 -14.34 5.67 -5.10
N ASP A 49 -13.48 6.59 -5.53
CA ASP A 49 -12.53 7.34 -4.69
C ASP A 49 -13.18 8.30 -3.67
N ARG A 50 -14.50 8.48 -3.74
CA ARG A 50 -15.31 9.30 -2.81
C ARG A 50 -16.20 8.46 -1.91
N SER A 51 -15.96 7.15 -1.82
CA SER A 51 -16.78 6.20 -1.07
C SER A 51 -18.25 6.19 -1.51
N GLN A 52 -18.49 6.39 -2.81
CA GLN A 52 -19.81 6.32 -3.42
C GLN A 52 -19.93 5.10 -4.33
N MET A 53 -21.14 4.54 -4.39
CA MET A 53 -21.40 3.33 -5.15
C MET A 53 -21.42 3.61 -6.67
N ILE A 54 -20.71 2.78 -7.43
CA ILE A 54 -20.62 2.79 -8.90
C ILE A 54 -20.85 1.37 -9.43
N ASN A 55 -21.19 1.20 -10.72
CA ASN A 55 -21.40 -0.12 -11.33
C ASN A 55 -22.43 -1.03 -10.60
N VAL A 56 -23.37 -0.41 -9.89
CA VAL A 56 -24.44 -1.07 -9.12
C VAL A 56 -25.80 -0.79 -9.77
N PRO A 57 -26.88 -1.50 -9.38
CA PRO A 57 -28.23 -1.12 -9.77
C PRO A 57 -28.52 0.37 -9.54
N GLN A 58 -29.33 0.97 -10.42
CA GLN A 58 -29.60 2.41 -10.42
C GLN A 58 -30.08 2.94 -9.06
N LYS A 59 -30.84 2.14 -8.31
CA LYS A 59 -31.30 2.45 -6.94
C LYS A 59 -30.15 2.84 -5.99
N TYR A 60 -28.98 2.21 -6.12
CA TYR A 60 -27.86 2.41 -5.20
C TYR A 60 -26.77 3.34 -5.73
N THR A 61 -26.82 3.68 -7.02
CA THR A 61 -25.75 4.46 -7.66
C THR A 61 -25.64 5.84 -7.02
N GLY A 62 -24.42 6.23 -6.62
CA GLY A 62 -24.13 7.52 -5.99
C GLY A 62 -24.37 7.60 -4.48
N LEU A 63 -25.01 6.59 -3.87
CA LEU A 63 -25.12 6.48 -2.41
C LEU A 63 -23.74 6.30 -1.77
N THR A 64 -23.57 6.72 -0.52
CA THR A 64 -22.38 6.35 0.25
C THR A 64 -22.39 4.86 0.57
N THR A 65 -21.23 4.28 0.91
CA THR A 65 -21.12 2.87 1.30
C THR A 65 -22.03 2.51 2.48
N GLU A 66 -22.15 3.40 3.46
CA GLU A 66 -23.03 3.24 4.63
C GLU A 66 -24.52 3.27 4.24
N GLN A 67 -24.95 4.30 3.50
CA GLN A 67 -26.33 4.43 3.03
C GLN A 67 -26.74 3.24 2.14
N CYS A 68 -25.85 2.83 1.24
CA CYS A 68 -26.07 1.66 0.40
C CYS A 68 -26.20 0.40 1.22
N ARG A 69 -25.39 0.23 2.28
CA ARG A 69 -25.47 -0.95 3.16
C ARG A 69 -26.83 -1.03 3.84
N GLU A 70 -27.32 0.07 4.41
CA GLU A 70 -28.63 0.10 5.07
C GLU A 70 -29.78 -0.22 4.11
N GLU A 71 -29.80 0.43 2.94
CA GLU A 71 -30.83 0.20 1.93
C GLU A 71 -30.78 -1.22 1.33
N LEU A 72 -29.58 -1.74 1.07
CA LEU A 72 -29.39 -3.09 0.56
C LEU A 72 -29.86 -4.14 1.57
N VAL A 73 -29.58 -3.96 2.87
CA VAL A 73 -30.05 -4.88 3.91
C VAL A 73 -31.58 -4.90 3.98
N LYS A 74 -32.25 -3.75 3.85
CA LYS A 74 -33.73 -3.69 3.79
C LYS A 74 -34.26 -4.49 2.60
N ASP A 75 -33.70 -4.28 1.41
CA ASP A 75 -34.12 -4.98 0.20
C ASP A 75 -33.91 -6.49 0.29
N LEU A 76 -32.79 -6.93 0.88
CA LEU A 76 -32.51 -8.35 1.11
C LEU A 76 -33.48 -8.98 2.13
N LYS A 77 -33.93 -8.23 3.15
CA LYS A 77 -34.97 -8.66 4.09
C LYS A 77 -36.33 -8.80 3.41
N GLU A 78 -36.73 -7.82 2.62
CA GLU A 78 -37.99 -7.85 1.86
C GLU A 78 -38.02 -9.01 0.85
N ALA A 79 -36.90 -9.27 0.18
CA ALA A 79 -36.73 -10.40 -0.72
C ALA A 79 -36.56 -11.76 -0.02
N ARG A 80 -36.52 -11.79 1.32
CA ARG A 80 -36.28 -13.00 2.14
C ARG A 80 -34.98 -13.74 1.79
N LEU A 81 -33.93 -12.99 1.45
CA LEU A 81 -32.61 -13.51 1.09
C LEU A 81 -31.63 -13.54 2.28
N ILE A 82 -32.06 -13.07 3.46
CA ILE A 82 -31.28 -13.15 4.70
C ILE A 82 -31.76 -14.35 5.52
N LEU A 83 -30.86 -15.31 5.75
CA LEU A 83 -31.14 -16.47 6.59
C LEU A 83 -30.99 -16.17 8.08
N LYS A 84 -29.95 -15.41 8.46
CA LYS A 84 -29.57 -15.12 9.85
C LYS A 84 -28.90 -13.74 9.93
N GLU A 85 -29.13 -13.03 11.02
CA GLU A 85 -28.47 -11.79 11.40
C GLU A 85 -28.02 -11.93 12.86
N GLU A 86 -26.76 -11.59 13.14
CA GLU A 86 -26.19 -11.67 14.49
C GLU A 86 -25.13 -10.58 14.67
N ASP A 87 -24.93 -10.17 15.93
CA ASP A 87 -23.86 -9.24 16.27
C ASP A 87 -22.51 -9.93 16.10
N TYR A 88 -21.56 -9.24 15.47
CA TYR A 88 -20.24 -9.77 15.20
C TYR A 88 -19.18 -8.71 15.44
N GLU A 89 -18.20 -9.04 16.27
CA GLU A 89 -17.04 -8.19 16.51
C GLU A 89 -15.97 -8.49 15.46
N ASN A 90 -15.66 -7.50 14.62
CA ASN A 90 -14.68 -7.61 13.56
C ASN A 90 -13.54 -6.59 13.72
N SER A 91 -12.37 -6.95 13.21
CA SER A 91 -11.23 -6.04 13.13
C SER A 91 -11.30 -5.25 11.82
N VAL A 92 -11.66 -3.96 11.92
CA VAL A 92 -11.74 -3.05 10.78
C VAL A 92 -10.52 -2.13 10.77
N GLY A 93 -9.97 -1.86 9.59
CA GLY A 93 -8.85 -0.93 9.44
C GLY A 93 -9.32 0.52 9.55
N HIS A 94 -8.65 1.32 10.39
CA HIS A 94 -8.90 2.76 10.53
C HIS A 94 -7.68 3.57 10.10
N CYS A 95 -7.93 4.74 9.51
CA CYS A 95 -6.89 5.70 9.22
C CYS A 95 -6.25 6.17 10.54
N GLN A 96 -4.94 5.98 10.68
CA GLN A 96 -4.19 6.36 11.89
C GLN A 96 -4.31 7.86 12.22
N ARG A 97 -4.60 8.71 11.23
CA ARG A 97 -4.67 10.18 11.40
C ARG A 97 -6.07 10.68 11.75
N CYS A 98 -7.10 10.27 11.00
CA CYS A 98 -8.45 10.79 11.15
C CYS A 98 -9.45 9.80 11.76
N GLY A 99 -9.06 8.54 11.95
CA GLY A 99 -9.91 7.49 12.54
C GLY A 99 -11.02 6.96 11.63
N THR A 100 -11.18 7.50 10.42
CA THR A 100 -12.16 7.00 9.43
C THR A 100 -11.80 5.57 9.00
N ILE A 101 -12.81 4.76 8.73
CA ILE A 101 -12.65 3.41 8.18
C ILE A 101 -11.94 3.49 6.83
N VAL A 102 -10.94 2.65 6.62
CA VAL A 102 -10.20 2.57 5.35
C VAL A 102 -10.96 1.69 4.38
N GLU A 103 -11.26 2.24 3.20
CA GLU A 103 -11.82 1.48 2.09
C GLU A 103 -10.69 0.91 1.21
N SER A 104 -10.84 -0.36 0.83
CA SER A 104 -9.93 -0.97 -0.13
C SER A 104 -10.43 -0.70 -1.54
N ILE A 105 -9.56 -0.10 -2.36
CA ILE A 105 -9.82 0.19 -3.77
C ILE A 105 -8.60 -0.20 -4.59
N ILE A 106 -8.84 -0.52 -5.86
CA ILE A 106 -7.77 -0.74 -6.82
C ILE A 106 -7.40 0.58 -7.45
N SER A 107 -6.12 0.95 -7.31
CA SER A 107 -5.54 2.11 -7.96
C SER A 107 -4.14 1.78 -8.48
N LYS A 108 -3.73 2.45 -9.56
CA LYS A 108 -2.34 2.41 -10.02
C LYS A 108 -1.51 3.28 -9.06
N GLN A 109 -0.44 2.72 -8.52
CA GLN A 109 0.41 3.36 -7.51
C GLN A 109 1.88 2.99 -7.76
N TRP A 110 2.79 3.75 -7.17
CA TRP A 110 4.22 3.47 -7.17
C TRP A 110 4.58 2.56 -6.00
N PHE A 111 5.25 1.45 -6.31
CA PHE A 111 5.70 0.49 -5.32
C PHE A 111 7.22 0.33 -5.36
N LEU A 112 7.83 0.20 -4.18
CA LEU A 112 9.22 -0.21 -4.03
C LEU A 112 9.27 -1.70 -3.72
N LYS A 113 10.06 -2.45 -4.50
CA LYS A 113 10.26 -3.89 -4.29
C LYS A 113 11.08 -4.12 -3.02
N MET A 114 10.43 -4.61 -1.96
CA MET A 114 11.01 -4.59 -0.62
C MET A 114 11.88 -5.81 -0.31
N GLU A 115 11.59 -6.96 -0.92
CA GLU A 115 12.28 -8.22 -0.65
C GLU A 115 13.83 -8.13 -0.69
N PRO A 116 14.49 -7.55 -1.73
CA PRO A 116 15.95 -7.46 -1.75
C PRO A 116 16.50 -6.54 -0.65
N LEU A 117 15.81 -5.42 -0.39
CA LEU A 117 16.21 -4.48 0.67
C LEU A 117 16.08 -5.12 2.05
N ALA A 118 15.00 -5.87 2.28
CA ALA A 118 14.77 -6.57 3.53
C ALA A 118 15.84 -7.63 3.80
N LYS A 119 16.29 -8.36 2.77
CA LYS A 119 17.42 -9.30 2.88
C LYS A 119 18.70 -8.61 3.36
N MET A 120 19.00 -7.42 2.84
CA MET A 120 20.16 -6.62 3.28
C MET A 120 20.02 -6.19 4.75
N GLY A 121 18.84 -5.70 5.14
CA GLY A 121 18.56 -5.28 6.51
C GLY A 121 18.54 -6.42 7.53
N ILE A 122 18.15 -7.64 7.13
CA ILE A 122 18.27 -8.84 7.96
C ILE A 122 19.74 -9.18 8.17
N ALA A 123 20.50 -9.30 7.07
CA ALA A 123 21.91 -9.69 7.10
C ALA A 123 22.76 -8.74 7.96
N SER A 124 22.53 -7.43 7.91
CA SER A 124 23.29 -6.46 8.71
C SER A 124 23.13 -6.65 10.21
N VAL A 125 21.95 -7.11 10.67
CA VAL A 125 21.71 -7.38 12.09
C VAL A 125 22.23 -8.77 12.47
N GLU A 126 22.10 -9.76 11.59
CA GLU A 126 22.63 -11.11 11.80
C GLU A 126 24.17 -11.13 11.88
N ASN A 127 24.85 -10.34 11.04
CA ASN A 127 26.30 -10.22 11.02
C ASN A 127 26.86 -9.37 12.18
N GLY A 128 26.00 -8.64 12.90
CA GLY A 128 26.38 -7.77 14.00
C GLY A 128 26.89 -6.38 13.59
N ASP A 129 26.78 -6.02 12.30
CA ASP A 129 27.06 -4.66 11.78
C ASP A 129 26.13 -3.63 12.43
N ILE A 130 24.87 -4.05 12.68
CA ILE A 130 23.86 -3.25 13.37
C ILE A 130 23.39 -3.99 14.61
N LYS A 131 23.42 -3.30 15.75
CA LYS A 131 22.97 -3.83 17.04
C LYS A 131 21.71 -3.10 17.50
N ILE A 132 20.63 -3.85 17.74
CA ILE A 132 19.36 -3.32 18.22
C ILE A 132 19.25 -3.54 19.74
N THR A 133 19.07 -2.46 20.48
CA THR A 133 18.89 -2.48 21.93
C THR A 133 17.53 -1.86 22.29
N PRO A 134 16.71 -2.48 23.17
CA PRO A 134 16.90 -3.79 23.81
C PRO A 134 16.78 -4.99 22.85
N GLU A 135 17.49 -6.09 23.14
CA GLU A 135 17.59 -7.29 22.29
C GLU A 135 16.24 -7.94 21.95
N LYS A 136 15.22 -7.80 22.80
CA LYS A 136 13.87 -8.33 22.54
C LYS A 136 13.27 -7.84 21.21
N TRP A 137 13.70 -6.67 20.73
CA TRP A 137 13.21 -6.08 19.47
C TRP A 137 13.84 -6.69 18.22
N VAL A 138 14.93 -7.46 18.36
CA VAL A 138 15.59 -8.14 17.24
C VAL A 138 14.65 -9.15 16.58
N LYS A 139 13.97 -9.99 17.39
CA LYS A 139 12.98 -10.95 16.87
C LYS A 139 11.86 -10.24 16.12
N VAL A 140 11.34 -9.17 16.71
CA VAL A 140 10.23 -8.38 16.17
C VAL A 140 10.62 -7.72 14.83
N TYR A 141 11.84 -7.18 14.75
CA TYR A 141 12.42 -6.64 13.52
C TYR A 141 12.53 -7.71 12.42
N PHE A 142 13.05 -8.89 12.73
CA PHE A 142 13.17 -9.99 11.77
C PHE A 142 11.81 -10.52 11.31
N ASP A 143 10.86 -10.71 12.23
CA ASP A 143 9.51 -11.18 11.90
C ASP A 143 8.84 -10.21 10.94
N TRP A 144 9.04 -8.89 11.11
CA TRP A 144 8.51 -7.88 10.19
C TRP A 144 9.18 -7.91 8.82
N LEU A 145 10.51 -7.94 8.76
CA LEU A 145 11.24 -7.96 7.47
C LEU A 145 11.01 -9.25 6.68
N LYS A 146 10.80 -10.39 7.35
CA LYS A 146 10.49 -11.66 6.68
C LYS A 146 9.11 -11.69 6.03
N ASN A 147 8.16 -10.92 6.56
CA ASN A 147 6.78 -10.85 6.08
C ASN A 147 6.46 -9.55 5.35
N ILE A 148 7.49 -8.76 5.01
CA ILE A 148 7.31 -7.45 4.40
C ILE A 148 6.73 -7.58 2.98
N ARG A 149 5.72 -6.76 2.68
CA ARG A 149 5.19 -6.58 1.33
C ARG A 149 5.81 -5.38 0.64
N ASP A 150 5.71 -5.33 -0.68
CA ASP A 150 6.16 -4.19 -1.47
C ASP A 150 5.50 -2.91 -0.98
N TRP A 151 6.30 -1.86 -0.86
CA TRP A 151 5.89 -0.64 -0.18
C TRP A 151 5.29 0.32 -1.19
N CYS A 152 4.00 0.61 -1.05
CA CYS A 152 3.36 1.71 -1.78
C CYS A 152 3.95 3.04 -1.30
N VAL A 153 4.75 3.70 -2.16
CA VAL A 153 5.45 4.95 -1.86
C VAL A 153 4.73 6.20 -2.37
N SER A 154 3.73 6.06 -3.25
CA SER A 154 2.91 7.18 -3.73
C SER A 154 1.78 7.54 -2.77
N ARG A 155 1.47 8.82 -2.67
CA ARG A 155 0.38 9.38 -1.84
C ARG A 155 -0.34 10.47 -2.62
N GLN A 156 -1.67 10.44 -2.57
CA GLN A 156 -2.56 11.47 -3.13
C GLN A 156 -2.71 12.62 -2.13
N LEU A 157 -1.59 13.20 -1.71
CA LEU A 157 -1.52 14.30 -0.74
C LEU A 157 -0.95 15.55 -1.40
N TRP A 158 -1.31 16.72 -0.88
CA TRP A 158 -0.76 17.98 -1.36
C TRP A 158 0.64 18.26 -0.80
N TRP A 159 0.98 17.65 0.34
CA TRP A 159 2.26 17.85 1.02
C TRP A 159 3.17 16.64 0.85
N GLY A 160 4.32 16.87 0.24
CA GLY A 160 5.38 15.87 0.06
C GLY A 160 6.25 16.20 -1.14
N HIS A 161 7.26 15.37 -1.39
CA HIS A 161 8.09 15.51 -2.58
C HIS A 161 7.33 14.93 -3.78
N ARG A 162 7.06 15.73 -4.81
CA ARG A 162 6.41 15.24 -6.03
C ARG A 162 7.22 14.12 -6.66
N ILE A 163 6.54 13.07 -7.09
CA ILE A 163 7.21 11.94 -7.74
C ILE A 163 7.85 12.42 -9.05
N PRO A 164 9.13 12.12 -9.31
CA PRO A 164 9.84 12.54 -10.52
C PRO A 164 9.51 11.65 -11.74
N ALA A 165 8.22 11.33 -11.90
CA ALA A 165 7.67 10.57 -13.02
C ALA A 165 6.79 11.46 -13.89
N TYR A 166 6.82 11.22 -15.18
CA TYR A 166 6.17 12.04 -16.20
C TYR A 166 5.44 11.14 -17.19
N TYR A 167 4.21 11.51 -17.55
CA TYR A 167 3.36 10.79 -18.47
C TYR A 167 3.21 11.57 -19.77
N CYS A 168 3.42 10.93 -20.91
CA CYS A 168 3.09 11.50 -22.20
C CYS A 168 1.62 11.25 -22.53
N ASP A 169 0.82 12.31 -22.64
CA ASP A 169 -0.62 12.19 -22.86
C ASP A 169 -0.98 11.77 -24.31
N ASP A 170 -0.02 11.83 -25.24
CA ASP A 170 -0.24 11.43 -26.64
C ASP A 170 0.06 9.94 -26.90
N CYS A 171 1.00 9.33 -26.17
CA CYS A 171 1.42 7.93 -26.42
C CYS A 171 1.42 7.03 -25.18
N GLY A 172 1.10 7.56 -24.00
CA GLY A 172 1.02 6.82 -22.74
C GLY A 172 2.36 6.41 -22.14
N GLU A 173 3.49 6.89 -22.68
CA GLU A 173 4.81 6.56 -22.15
C GLU A 173 5.04 7.20 -20.78
N THR A 174 5.59 6.41 -19.84
CA THR A 174 6.04 6.87 -18.53
C THR A 174 7.54 7.09 -18.52
N VAL A 175 7.98 8.28 -18.14
CA VAL A 175 9.39 8.69 -18.08
C VAL A 175 9.73 9.06 -16.64
N VAL A 176 10.79 8.46 -16.07
CA VAL A 176 11.29 8.84 -14.74
C VAL A 176 12.60 9.61 -14.93
N SER A 177 12.67 10.83 -14.40
CA SER A 177 13.82 11.71 -14.59
C SER A 177 13.98 12.69 -13.44
N LYS A 178 15.24 12.96 -13.07
CA LYS A 178 15.57 13.95 -12.03
C LYS A 178 15.14 15.37 -12.44
N GLU A 179 15.35 15.70 -13.71
CA GLU A 179 14.95 16.98 -14.30
C GLU A 179 13.74 16.78 -15.23
N PRO A 180 12.82 17.76 -15.34
CA PRO A 180 11.69 17.66 -16.24
C PRO A 180 12.12 17.43 -17.70
N PRO A 181 11.60 16.40 -18.39
CA PRO A 181 11.92 16.16 -19.79
C PRO A 181 11.23 17.18 -20.72
N ASP A 182 11.97 17.75 -21.67
CA ASP A 182 11.41 18.71 -22.66
C ASP A 182 10.45 18.06 -23.67
N LYS A 183 10.65 16.77 -23.95
CA LYS A 183 9.88 15.97 -24.91
C LYS A 183 9.86 14.50 -24.53
N CYS A 184 8.82 13.79 -24.94
CA CYS A 184 8.70 12.37 -24.76
C CYS A 184 9.82 11.67 -25.55
N PRO A 185 10.62 10.78 -24.92
CA PRO A 185 11.73 10.09 -25.59
C PRO A 185 11.24 9.11 -26.65
N LYS A 186 9.97 8.68 -26.60
CA LYS A 186 9.38 7.70 -27.51
C LYS A 186 8.73 8.31 -28.75
N CYS A 187 7.87 9.31 -28.58
CA CYS A 187 7.12 9.91 -29.69
C CYS A 187 7.53 11.35 -30.04
N GLY A 188 8.42 11.98 -29.25
CA GLY A 188 8.86 13.35 -29.47
C GLY A 188 7.83 14.43 -29.10
N SER A 189 6.66 14.05 -28.59
CA SER A 189 5.63 15.00 -28.14
C SER A 189 6.11 15.85 -26.96
N LYS A 190 5.64 17.09 -26.89
CA LYS A 190 5.82 17.99 -25.74
C LYS A 190 4.66 17.91 -24.73
N ASN A 191 3.63 17.13 -25.05
CA ASN A 191 2.47 16.94 -24.19
C ASN A 191 2.82 15.93 -23.08
N ILE A 192 3.55 16.43 -22.08
CA ILE A 192 4.03 15.66 -20.95
C ILE A 192 3.55 16.33 -19.67
N ARG A 193 2.95 15.55 -18.78
CA ARG A 193 2.58 15.98 -17.43
C ARG A 193 3.38 15.22 -16.39
N GLN A 194 3.79 15.90 -15.33
CA GLN A 194 4.38 15.22 -14.16
C GLN A 194 3.27 14.54 -13.36
N ASP A 195 3.60 13.43 -12.71
CA ASP A 195 2.74 12.78 -11.72
C ASP A 195 2.32 13.77 -10.62
N GLU A 196 1.04 13.74 -10.26
CA GLU A 196 0.46 14.60 -9.23
C GLU A 196 0.70 14.05 -7.82
N ASP A 197 1.00 12.75 -7.72
CA ASP A 197 1.31 12.10 -6.46
C ASP A 197 2.61 12.62 -5.83
N VAL A 198 2.63 12.57 -4.51
CA VAL A 198 3.82 12.83 -3.70
C VAL A 198 4.35 11.56 -3.06
N LEU A 199 5.62 11.55 -2.72
CA LEU A 199 6.27 10.46 -1.99
C LEU A 199 5.80 10.43 -0.54
N ASP A 200 5.65 9.22 0.00
CA ASP A 200 5.41 8.96 1.42
C ASP A 200 6.45 9.67 2.30
N THR A 201 6.02 10.29 3.41
CA THR A 201 6.92 10.94 4.38
C THR A 201 7.98 9.98 4.90
N TRP A 202 7.65 8.69 5.03
CA TRP A 202 8.62 7.68 5.43
C TRP A 202 9.71 7.44 4.37
N PHE A 203 9.44 7.74 3.09
CA PHE A 203 10.43 7.63 2.00
C PHE A 203 11.56 8.64 2.17
N SER A 204 11.25 9.91 2.42
CA SER A 204 12.28 10.92 2.67
C SER A 204 12.97 10.71 4.02
N SER A 205 12.21 10.29 5.04
CA SER A 205 12.73 10.04 6.39
C SER A 205 13.69 8.84 6.44
N ALA A 206 13.53 7.87 5.54
CA ALA A 206 14.45 6.74 5.37
C ALA A 206 15.85 7.19 4.92
N LEU A 207 15.98 8.36 4.29
CA LEU A 207 17.25 8.89 3.80
C LEU A 207 17.98 9.76 4.83
N TRP A 208 17.38 9.99 6.00
CA TRP A 208 17.88 10.90 7.03
C TRP A 208 19.37 10.74 7.40
N PRO A 209 19.91 9.51 7.61
CA PRO A 209 21.27 9.34 8.12
C PRO A 209 22.38 9.92 7.24
N PHE A 210 22.12 10.07 5.94
CA PHE A 210 23.10 10.51 4.96
C PHE A 210 22.65 11.74 4.16
N ALA A 211 21.34 11.93 3.94
CA ALA A 211 20.81 13.13 3.26
C ALA A 211 21.13 14.42 4.03
N THR A 212 21.13 14.37 5.36
CA THR A 212 21.49 15.51 6.22
C THR A 212 22.95 15.91 6.13
N LEU A 213 23.80 14.98 5.72
CA LEU A 213 25.23 15.20 5.58
C LEU A 213 25.59 15.67 4.16
N GLY A 214 24.61 15.87 3.28
CA GLY A 214 24.81 16.37 1.92
C GLY A 214 24.81 15.30 0.84
N TRP A 215 24.39 14.06 1.14
CA TRP A 215 24.05 13.10 0.08
C TRP A 215 22.88 13.68 -0.78
N PRO A 216 22.92 13.54 -2.12
CA PRO A 216 23.75 12.63 -2.92
C PRO A 216 25.13 13.17 -3.33
N GLN A 217 25.57 14.32 -2.81
CA GLN A 217 26.93 14.82 -3.03
C GLN A 217 27.94 14.11 -2.10
N LYS A 218 29.19 13.99 -2.54
CA LYS A 218 30.29 13.46 -1.73
C LYS A 218 30.93 14.57 -0.90
N THR A 219 30.24 14.97 0.15
CA THR A 219 30.70 16.01 1.08
C THR A 219 31.70 15.45 2.09
N LYS A 220 32.48 16.33 2.73
CA LYS A 220 33.42 15.93 3.79
C LYS A 220 32.69 15.46 5.04
N GLU A 221 31.53 16.05 5.31
CA GLU A 221 30.65 15.72 6.42
C GLU A 221 30.10 14.30 6.26
N LEU A 222 29.68 13.91 5.05
CA LEU A 222 29.21 12.55 4.78
C LEU A 222 30.33 11.53 5.00
N GLU A 223 31.53 11.81 4.48
CA GLU A 223 32.69 10.92 4.65
C GLU A 223 33.12 10.77 6.12
N TYR A 224 33.03 11.85 6.91
CA TYR A 224 33.48 11.85 8.30
C TYR A 224 32.44 11.29 9.29
N TYR A 225 31.15 11.60 9.10
CA TYR A 225 30.08 11.30 10.08
C TYR A 225 29.23 10.07 9.74
N TYR A 226 29.35 9.50 8.55
CA TYR A 226 28.65 8.27 8.16
C TYR A 226 29.63 7.09 8.01
N PRO A 227 29.34 5.90 8.56
CA PRO A 227 28.10 5.49 9.24
C PRO A 227 27.93 6.06 10.66
N THR A 228 26.68 6.27 11.08
CA THR A 228 26.34 6.78 12.41
C THR A 228 26.62 5.76 13.52
N SER A 229 27.08 6.20 14.69
CA SER A 229 27.42 5.29 15.80
C SER A 229 26.23 4.86 16.66
N LEU A 230 25.22 5.72 16.82
CA LEU A 230 24.07 5.47 17.71
C LEU A 230 22.82 6.19 17.20
N LEU A 231 21.70 5.46 17.14
CA LEU A 231 20.37 6.00 16.91
C LEU A 231 19.51 5.75 18.16
N ILE A 232 18.97 6.82 18.75
CA ILE A 232 18.06 6.75 19.90
C ILE A 232 16.64 7.07 19.42
N THR A 233 15.70 6.15 19.61
CA THR A 233 14.31 6.35 19.21
C THR A 233 13.33 5.45 19.98
N GLY A 234 12.03 5.70 19.82
CA GLY A 234 10.94 4.86 20.31
C GLY A 234 10.76 3.59 19.47
N TYR A 235 10.24 2.54 20.10
CA TYR A 235 10.02 1.25 19.44
C TYR A 235 8.88 1.28 18.42
N ASP A 236 7.97 2.25 18.54
CA ASP A 236 6.79 2.45 17.70
C ASP A 236 7.13 2.72 16.23
N ILE A 237 8.33 3.24 15.96
CA ILE A 237 8.81 3.54 14.59
C ILE A 237 9.98 2.66 14.15
N ILE A 238 10.21 1.53 14.82
CA ILE A 238 11.26 0.58 14.43
C ILE A 238 11.06 0.08 12.99
N PHE A 239 9.81 -0.11 12.56
CA PHE A 239 9.47 -0.59 11.23
C PHE A 239 9.41 0.52 10.19
N PHE A 240 8.70 1.60 10.52
CA PHE A 240 8.43 2.69 9.58
C PHE A 240 9.65 3.58 9.35
N TRP A 241 10.57 3.65 10.31
CA TRP A 241 11.74 4.52 10.23
C TRP A 241 13.05 3.76 10.34
N VAL A 242 13.31 3.06 11.45
CA VAL A 242 14.63 2.45 11.70
C VAL A 242 14.98 1.44 10.62
N ALA A 243 14.11 0.46 10.36
CA ALA A 243 14.33 -0.53 9.32
C ALA A 243 14.49 0.12 7.93
N ARG A 244 13.69 1.15 7.63
CA ARG A 244 13.76 1.89 6.36
C ARG A 244 15.09 2.62 6.19
N MET A 245 15.63 3.22 7.26
CA MET A 245 16.95 3.84 7.26
C MET A 245 18.07 2.83 7.05
N ILE A 246 18.01 1.68 7.73
CA ILE A 246 18.97 0.58 7.55
C ILE A 246 18.99 0.15 6.09
N MET A 247 17.82 -0.17 5.54
CA MET A 247 17.70 -0.62 4.15
C MET A 247 18.20 0.42 3.15
N SER A 248 17.85 1.69 3.35
CA SER A 248 18.26 2.77 2.44
C SER A 248 19.76 3.05 2.53
N GLY A 249 20.32 3.07 3.74
CA GLY A 249 21.74 3.34 3.96
C GLY A 249 22.67 2.19 3.58
N LEU A 250 22.15 0.96 3.46
CA LEU A 250 22.89 -0.17 2.89
C LEU A 250 22.78 -0.22 1.36
N TYR A 251 21.73 0.35 0.79
CA TYR A 251 21.47 0.33 -0.65
C TYR A 251 22.19 1.47 -1.41
N PHE A 252 22.24 2.67 -0.83
CA PHE A 252 22.86 3.87 -1.41
C PHE A 252 24.23 4.16 -0.82
#